data_AF-A0A5Y1YAZ8-F1
#
_entry.id   AF-A0A5Y1YAZ8-F1
#
_cell.length_a   1.000
_cell.length_b   1.000
_cell.length_c   1.000
_cell.angle_alpha   90.00
_cell.angle_beta   90.00
_cell.angle_gamma   90.00
#
_symmetry.space_group_name_H-M   'P 1'
#
loop_
_entity.id
_entity.type
_entity.pdbx_description
1 polymer ?
#
loop_
_entity_poly.entity_id
_entity_poly.type
_entity_poly.pdbx_seq_one_letter_code
_entity_poly.pdbx_strand_id
1 'polypeptide(L)' 'WLELPEQLDAGELSAKALEHHISIAPGKMFSTSGAWTRFFRFNTAWHWGEREEQAVKQLGCLIREMLR' A
#
# COMPACT_ATOMS: atom_id res chain seq x y z
N TRP A 1 0.71 8.25 -6.18
CA TRP A 1 -0.23 7.12 -6.32
C TRP A 1 0.50 5.97 -6.96
N LEU A 2 0.20 4.76 -6.55
CA LEU A 2 0.81 3.53 -7.06
C LEU A 2 -0.31 2.55 -7.43
N GLU A 3 -0.06 1.75 -8.45
CA GLU A 3 -0.96 0.72 -8.95
C GLU A 3 -0.33 -0.66 -8.66
N LEU A 4 -1.10 -1.54 -8.02
CA LEU A 4 -0.72 -2.93 -7.82
C LEU A 4 -1.03 -3.77 -9.06
N PRO A 5 -0.39 -4.93 -9.24
CA PRO A 5 -0.76 -5.89 -10.29
C PRO A 5 -2.25 -6.25 -10.30
N GLU A 6 -2.77 -6.70 -11.44
CA GLU A 6 -4.21 -6.91 -11.67
C GLU A 6 -4.92 -7.78 -10.64
N GLN A 7 -4.23 -8.79 -10.13
CA GLN A 7 -4.77 -9.75 -9.17
C GLN A 7 -4.79 -9.29 -7.71
N LEU A 8 -4.27 -8.10 -7.38
CA LEU A 8 -4.13 -7.66 -5.99
C LEU A 8 -5.11 -6.55 -5.57
N ASP A 9 -5.57 -6.59 -4.32
CA ASP A 9 -6.36 -5.53 -3.69
C ASP A 9 -5.50 -4.69 -2.74
N ALA A 10 -5.52 -3.36 -2.88
CA ALA A 10 -4.75 -2.46 -2.04
C ALA A 10 -5.30 -2.34 -0.61
N GLY A 11 -6.57 -2.69 -0.39
CA GLY A 11 -7.15 -2.83 0.94
C GLY A 11 -6.60 -4.04 1.69
N GLU A 12 -6.42 -5.18 1.02
CA GLU A 12 -5.73 -6.35 1.59
C GLU A 12 -4.27 -6.05 1.90
N LEU A 13 -3.56 -5.39 0.99
CA LEU A 13 -2.20 -4.92 1.24
C LEU A 13 -2.16 -3.99 2.46
N SER A 14 -3.13 -3.08 2.58
CA SER A 14 -3.22 -2.16 3.73
C SER A 14 -3.45 -2.89 5.04
N ALA A 15 -4.25 -3.96 5.06
CA ALA A 15 -4.47 -4.76 6.26
C ALA A 15 -3.17 -5.46 6.70
N LYS A 16 -2.46 -6.11 5.76
CA LYS A 16 -1.17 -6.76 6.02
C LYS A 16 -0.10 -5.76 6.45
N ALA A 17 -0.01 -4.61 5.78
CA ALA A 17 0.95 -3.56 6.11
C ALA A 17 0.73 -2.99 7.52
N LEU A 18 -0.53 -2.93 7.98
CA LEU A 18 -0.87 -2.42 9.30
C LEU A 18 -0.28 -3.30 10.44
N GLU A 19 -0.17 -4.61 10.22
CA GLU A 19 0.50 -5.54 11.15
C GLU A 19 1.99 -5.20 11.36
N HIS A 20 2.61 -4.52 10.39
CA HIS A 20 3.97 -4.01 10.44
C HIS A 20 4.07 -2.53 10.81
N HIS A 21 2.99 -1.93 11.33
CA HIS A 21 2.89 -0.51 11.65
C HIS A 21 3.09 0.43 10.43
N ILE A 22 2.73 -0.04 9.24
CA ILE A 22 2.77 0.73 7.99
C ILE A 22 1.34 1.05 7.57
N SER A 23 1.02 2.34 7.48
CA SER A 23 -0.27 2.81 6.99
C SER A 23 -0.16 3.33 5.56
N ILE A 24 -0.99 2.79 4.67
CA ILE A 24 -1.21 3.29 3.32
C ILE A 24 -2.69 3.64 3.17
N ALA A 25 -3.03 4.44 2.15
CA ALA A 25 -4.42 4.77 1.88
C ALA A 25 -4.93 4.05 0.61
N PRO A 26 -5.64 2.92 0.75
CA PRO A 26 -6.34 2.24 -0.34
C PRO A 26 -7.22 3.14 -1.20
N GLY A 27 -7.24 2.88 -2.50
CA GLY A 27 -7.93 3.73 -3.46
C GLY A 27 -9.44 3.70 -3.36
N LYS A 28 -9.99 2.58 -2.90
CA LYS A 28 -11.43 2.43 -2.62
C LYS A 28 -11.98 3.46 -1.62
N MET A 29 -11.13 4.02 -0.73
CA MET A 29 -11.57 5.06 0.21
C MET A 29 -11.84 6.42 -0.46
N PHE A 30 -11.36 6.60 -1.69
CA PHE A 30 -11.53 7.82 -2.48
C PHE A 30 -12.52 7.62 -3.63
N SER A 31 -13.30 6.53 -3.61
CA SER A 31 -14.24 6.15 -4.64
C SER A 31 -15.61 5.85 -4.05
N THR A 32 -16.67 6.41 -4.64
CA THR A 32 -18.06 6.11 -4.26
C THR A 32 -18.59 4.84 -4.92
N SER A 33 -17.92 4.36 -5.97
CA SER A 33 -18.31 3.18 -6.76
C SER A 33 -17.54 1.91 -6.40
N GLY A 34 -16.66 1.95 -5.39
CA GLY A 34 -15.76 0.84 -5.07
C GLY A 34 -14.66 0.61 -6.13
N ALA A 35 -14.51 1.50 -7.11
CA ALA A 35 -13.43 1.46 -8.10
C ALA A 35 -12.04 1.76 -7.47
N TRP A 36 -10.98 1.52 -8.24
CA TRP A 36 -9.58 1.79 -7.86
C TRP A 36 -9.06 0.93 -6.70
N THR A 37 -9.61 -0.30 -6.56
CA THR A 37 -9.20 -1.29 -5.56
C THR A 37 -7.71 -1.61 -5.60
N ARG A 38 -7.11 -1.61 -6.80
CA ARG A 38 -5.69 -1.89 -7.05
C ARG A 38 -4.76 -0.72 -6.73
N PHE A 39 -5.29 0.46 -6.50
CA PHE A 39 -4.48 1.67 -6.35
C PHE A 39 -4.36 2.03 -4.88
N PHE A 40 -3.25 2.66 -4.48
CA PHE A 40 -3.14 3.31 -3.18
C PHE A 40 -2.32 4.59 -3.23
N ARG A 41 -2.61 5.50 -2.29
CA ARG A 41 -1.85 6.72 -2.11
C ARG A 41 -0.67 6.45 -1.19
N PHE A 42 0.52 6.76 -1.70
CA PHE A 42 1.78 6.79 -0.95
C PHE A 42 2.13 8.24 -0.63
N ASN A 43 2.53 8.51 0.62
CA ASN A 43 2.82 9.87 1.10
C ASN A 43 4.32 10.02 1.38
N THR A 44 4.92 11.07 0.80
CA THR A 44 6.33 11.46 1.01
C THR A 44 6.44 12.93 1.41
N ALA A 45 5.38 13.48 2.02
CA ALA A 45 5.31 14.91 2.34
C ALA A 45 6.16 15.28 3.58
N TRP A 46 6.44 14.28 4.42
CA TRP A 46 7.28 14.40 5.61
C TRP A 46 8.71 13.98 5.32
N HIS A 47 9.60 14.20 6.29
CA HIS A 47 11.00 13.79 6.19
C HIS A 47 11.13 12.29 5.89
N TRP A 48 12.04 11.96 4.96
CA TRP A 48 12.36 10.58 4.61
C TRP A 48 13.65 10.17 5.30
N GLY A 49 13.54 9.35 6.33
CA GLY A 49 14.65 8.77 7.04
C GLY A 49 14.75 7.26 6.83
N GLU A 50 15.56 6.62 7.67
CA GLU A 50 15.75 5.18 7.65
C GLU A 50 14.45 4.42 7.91
N ARG A 51 13.56 4.94 8.78
CA ARG A 51 12.27 4.30 9.08
C ARG A 51 11.40 4.20 7.84
N GLU A 52 11.26 5.28 7.08
CA GLU A 52 10.45 5.33 5.86
C GLU A 52 11.04 4.41 4.78
N GLU A 53 12.36 4.41 4.65
CA GLU A 53 13.09 3.52 3.74
C GLU A 53 12.84 2.03 4.07
N GLN A 54 12.90 1.64 5.35
CA GLN A 54 12.60 0.26 5.77
C GLN A 54 11.11 -0.08 5.60
N ALA A 55 10.20 0.86 5.87
CA ALA A 55 8.78 0.66 5.66
C ALA A 55 8.45 0.39 4.18
N VAL A 56 9.10 1.09 3.25
CA VAL A 56 8.92 0.84 1.80
C VAL A 56 9.46 -0.52 1.39
N LYS A 57 10.63 -0.91 1.91
CA LYS A 57 11.18 -2.25 1.65
C LYS A 57 10.23 -3.33 2.14
N GLN A 58 9.70 -3.20 3.35
CA GLN A 58 8.71 -4.13 3.90
C GLN A 58 7.44 -4.15 3.06
N LEU A 59 6.92 -2.99 2.62
CA LEU A 59 5.77 -2.92 1.73
C LEU A 59 6.03 -3.66 0.41
N GLY A 60 7.23 -3.53 -0.16
CA GLY A 60 7.65 -4.28 -1.34
C GLY A 60 7.72 -5.80 -1.12
N CYS A 61 8.16 -6.24 0.06
CA CYS A 61 8.13 -7.67 0.43
C CYS A 61 6.68 -8.19 0.50
N LEU A 62 5.78 -7.47 1.18
CA LEU A 62 4.36 -7.85 1.28
C LEU A 62 3.70 -7.94 -0.10
N ILE A 63 3.97 -7.00 -1.01
CA ILE A 63 3.46 -7.06 -2.38
C ILE A 63 3.97 -8.32 -3.09
N ARG A 64 5.25 -8.68 -2.95
CA ARG A 64 5.81 -9.90 -3.55
C ARG A 64 5.20 -11.17 -2.96
N GLU A 65 4.92 -11.19 -1.67
CA GLU A 65 4.26 -12.33 -1.01
C GLU A 65 2.84 -12.53 -1.52
N MET A 66 2.09 -11.43 -1.73
CA MET A 66 0.74 -11.48 -2.28
C MET A 66 0.69 -11.91 -3.75
N LEU A 67 1.82 -11.83 -4.48
CA LEU A 67 1.90 -12.27 -5.88
C LEU A 67 2.18 -13.76 -6.06
N ARG A 68 2.60 -14.46 -5.02
CA ARG A 68 2.87 -15.90 -5.04
C ARG A 68 1.59 -16.70 -4.88
#